data_AF-A0A6N6N4R3-F1
#
_entry.id   AF-A0A6N6N4R3-F1
#
_cell.length_a   1.000
_cell.length_b   1.000
_cell.length_c   1.000
_cell.angle_alpha   90.00
_cell.angle_beta   90.00
_cell.angle_gamma   90.00
#
_symmetry.space_group_name_H-M   'P 1'
#
loop_
_entity.id
_entity.type
_entity.pdbx_description
1 polymer ?
#
loop_
_entity_poly.entity_id
_entity_poly.type
_entity_poly.pdbx_seq_one_letter_code
_entity_poly.pdbx_strand_id
1 'polypeptide(L)'
;MENANTITTSDWMPTNLPWKDDFWSRLDAMTVMRLNPHWHIDAEGEAYEVEDILSQTKFKTRPGIAVQGGLYTIEFAGTGMRIAARKNDKGNTDLSYRYEHGVAAGLDPEKAESAMRFWLPSLREYYRLFTSDSTRNRFWRLFMNKVMLKMNPTQRRICSFMFKLTLLEMLLIVILGVGFWFYANAG
;
A
#
# COMPACT_ATOMS: atom_id res chain seq x y z
N MET A 1 -18.31 25.32 23.36
CA MET A 1 -18.24 23.87 23.58
C MET A 1 -16.96 23.40 22.93
N GLU A 2 -15.93 23.13 23.72
CA GLU A 2 -14.67 22.55 23.24
C GLU A 2 -14.97 21.15 22.69
N ASN A 3 -14.90 20.99 21.37
CA ASN A 3 -14.81 19.66 20.79
C ASN A 3 -13.43 19.14 21.16
N ALA A 4 -13.36 18.29 22.19
CA ALA A 4 -12.18 17.50 22.44
C ALA A 4 -11.95 16.63 21.19
N ASN A 5 -10.99 17.01 20.35
CA ASN A 5 -10.56 16.19 19.23
C ASN A 5 -10.00 14.89 19.83
N THR A 6 -10.81 13.84 19.83
CA THR A 6 -10.36 12.51 20.21
C THR A 6 -9.27 12.09 19.23
N ILE A 7 -8.20 11.48 19.74
CA ILE A 7 -7.10 11.00 18.90
C ILE A 7 -6.96 9.50 19.13
N THR A 8 -7.14 8.71 18.08
CA THR A 8 -6.79 7.28 18.10
C THR A 8 -5.34 7.15 17.69
N THR A 9 -4.53 6.49 18.52
CA THR A 9 -3.14 6.16 18.18
C THR A 9 -2.98 4.65 18.32
N SER A 10 -2.39 4.02 17.31
CA SER A 10 -2.09 2.60 17.38
C SER A 10 -0.80 2.36 18.16
N ASP A 11 -0.70 1.17 18.75
CA ASP A 11 0.58 0.67 19.21
C ASP A 11 1.58 0.55 18.05
N TRP A 12 2.86 0.60 18.39
CA TRP A 12 3.94 0.36 17.44
C TRP A 12 3.97 -1.11 17.04
N MET A 13 3.77 -1.37 15.75
CA MET A 13 3.78 -2.69 15.14
C MET A 13 5.21 -3.03 14.69
N PRO A 14 5.90 -3.99 15.33
CA PRO A 14 7.23 -4.40 14.92
C PRO A 14 7.17 -5.12 13.57
N THR A 15 8.01 -4.71 12.62
CA THR A 15 8.07 -5.36 11.30
C THR A 15 9.14 -6.45 11.20
N ASN A 16 10.10 -6.48 12.13
CA ASN A 16 11.31 -7.31 12.08
C ASN A 16 12.16 -7.10 10.81
N LEU A 17 11.98 -5.98 10.11
CA LEU A 17 12.78 -5.59 8.96
C LEU A 17 13.84 -4.56 9.38
N PRO A 18 15.08 -4.66 8.88
CA PRO A 18 16.16 -3.76 9.27
C PRO A 18 15.91 -2.36 8.72
N TRP A 19 16.07 -1.32 9.55
CA TRP A 19 15.90 0.07 9.13
C TRP A 19 16.80 0.42 7.94
N LYS A 20 16.25 1.15 6.97
CA LYS A 20 16.96 1.58 5.75
C LYS A 20 16.70 3.07 5.51
N ASP A 21 17.65 3.92 5.88
CA ASP A 21 17.54 5.37 5.72
C ASP A 21 17.29 5.78 4.26
N ASP A 22 17.98 5.13 3.31
CA ASP A 22 17.81 5.34 1.87
C ASP A 22 16.38 5.06 1.37
N PHE A 23 15.68 4.09 1.97
CA PHE A 23 14.31 3.80 1.58
C PHE A 23 13.36 4.88 2.11
N TRP A 24 13.44 5.17 3.41
CA TRP A 24 12.52 6.12 4.06
C TRP A 24 12.72 7.56 3.59
N SER A 25 13.96 7.96 3.29
CA SER A 25 14.27 9.30 2.75
C SER A 25 13.80 9.51 1.31
N ARG A 26 13.67 8.43 0.52
CA ARG A 26 13.24 8.48 -0.89
C ARG A 26 11.78 8.09 -1.09
N LEU A 27 11.09 7.67 -0.04
CA LEU A 27 9.69 7.27 -0.11
C LEU A 27 8.83 8.50 -0.35
N ASP A 28 8.24 8.56 -1.54
CA ASP A 28 7.40 9.69 -1.96
C ASP A 28 5.96 9.58 -1.42
N ALA A 29 5.34 10.73 -1.18
CA ALA A 29 4.01 10.85 -0.63
C ALA A 29 2.96 10.15 -1.50
N MET A 30 3.04 10.36 -2.82
CA MET A 30 2.13 9.73 -3.77
C MET A 30 2.29 8.20 -3.77
N THR A 31 3.51 7.70 -3.58
CA THR A 31 3.76 6.25 -3.43
C THR A 31 3.03 5.73 -2.20
N VAL A 32 3.15 6.38 -1.05
CA VAL A 32 2.45 5.95 0.17
C VAL A 32 0.94 5.98 0.00
N MET A 33 0.37 7.03 -0.61
CA MET A 33 -1.07 7.10 -0.88
C MET A 33 -1.54 5.93 -1.76
N ARG A 34 -0.79 5.61 -2.81
CA ARG A 34 -1.10 4.52 -3.76
C ARG A 34 -0.88 3.11 -3.20
N LEU A 35 -0.21 3.00 -2.05
CA LEU A 35 -0.10 1.75 -1.30
C LEU A 35 -1.38 1.39 -0.56
N ASN A 36 -2.29 2.35 -0.35
CA ASN A 36 -3.62 2.02 0.10
C ASN A 36 -4.38 1.31 -1.05
N PRO A 37 -4.83 0.06 -0.88
CA PRO A 37 -5.47 -0.70 -1.95
C PRO A 37 -6.88 -0.21 -2.30
N HIS A 38 -7.49 0.64 -1.47
CA HIS A 38 -8.86 1.12 -1.63
C HIS A 38 -8.96 2.57 -2.09
N TRP A 39 -7.86 3.29 -2.10
CA TRP A 39 -7.84 4.70 -2.51
C TRP A 39 -7.75 4.82 -4.02
N HIS A 40 -8.76 5.45 -4.59
CA HIS A 40 -8.71 6.03 -5.91
C HIS A 40 -8.24 7.48 -5.77
N ILE A 41 -7.17 7.85 -6.49
CA ILE A 41 -6.52 9.15 -6.35
C ILE A 41 -6.58 9.86 -7.69
N ASP A 42 -7.34 10.95 -7.74
CA ASP A 42 -7.40 11.85 -8.88
C ASP A 42 -6.56 13.11 -8.60
N ALA A 43 -5.79 13.52 -9.61
CA ALA A 43 -4.89 14.66 -9.50
C ALA A 43 -5.51 15.86 -10.20
N GLU A 44 -6.36 16.60 -9.49
CA GLU A 44 -6.85 17.91 -9.93
C GLU A 44 -6.52 19.00 -8.87
N GLY A 45 -5.55 19.85 -9.17
CA GLY A 45 -5.21 21.05 -8.38
C GLY A 45 -4.09 20.88 -7.35
N GLU A 46 -4.12 21.68 -6.27
CA GLU A 46 -3.08 21.72 -5.21
C GLU A 46 -3.22 20.62 -4.14
N ALA A 47 -4.36 19.93 -4.10
CA ALA A 47 -4.65 18.84 -3.19
C ALA A 47 -5.11 17.62 -4.00
N TYR A 48 -4.85 16.42 -3.49
CA TYR A 48 -5.29 15.20 -4.14
C TYR A 48 -6.73 14.91 -3.77
N GLU A 49 -7.59 14.68 -4.76
CA GLU A 49 -8.92 14.14 -4.54
C GLU A 49 -8.80 12.64 -4.36
N VAL A 50 -9.28 12.14 -3.23
CA VAL A 50 -9.22 10.73 -2.88
C VAL A 50 -10.64 10.22 -2.68
N GLU A 51 -10.97 9.17 -3.42
CA GLU A 51 -12.16 8.37 -3.21
C GLU A 51 -11.75 7.04 -2.58
N ASP A 52 -12.15 6.83 -1.32
CA ASP A 52 -11.99 5.56 -0.65
C ASP A 52 -13.16 4.65 -1.01
N ILE A 53 -12.86 3.63 -1.83
CA ILE A 53 -13.84 2.68 -2.35
C ILE A 53 -14.44 1.83 -1.23
N LEU A 54 -13.70 1.58 -0.14
CA LEU A 54 -14.18 0.76 0.96
C LEU A 54 -15.19 1.51 1.82
N SER A 55 -14.91 2.78 2.12
CA SER A 55 -15.77 3.62 2.95
C SER A 55 -16.77 4.46 2.15
N GLN A 56 -16.71 4.40 0.82
CA GLN A 56 -17.49 5.21 -0.13
C GLN A 56 -17.42 6.70 0.18
N THR A 57 -16.26 7.17 0.62
CA THR A 57 -16.05 8.56 1.07
C THR A 57 -15.09 9.26 0.13
N LYS A 58 -15.41 10.52 -0.20
CA LYS A 58 -14.53 11.40 -0.97
C LYS A 58 -13.96 12.47 -0.05
N PHE A 59 -12.66 12.67 -0.11
CA PHE A 59 -11.98 13.71 0.65
C PHE A 59 -10.80 14.26 -0.12
N LYS A 60 -10.40 15.48 0.23
CA LYS A 60 -9.19 16.11 -0.32
C LYS A 60 -8.07 15.98 0.69
N THR A 61 -6.88 15.64 0.23
CA THR A 61 -5.73 15.59 1.12
C THR A 61 -4.45 16.13 0.50
N ARG A 62 -3.64 16.77 1.34
CA ARG A 62 -2.28 17.20 0.99
C ARG A 62 -1.29 16.46 1.89
N PRO A 63 -0.56 15.47 1.37
CA PRO A 63 0.40 14.72 2.16
C PRO A 63 1.63 15.57 2.48
N GLY A 64 2.04 15.58 3.75
CA GLY A 64 3.30 16.13 4.22
C GLY A 64 4.20 15.02 4.73
N ILE A 65 5.46 15.00 4.28
CA ILE A 65 6.48 14.05 4.78
C ILE A 65 7.48 14.80 5.64
N ALA A 66 7.83 14.20 6.77
CA ALA A 66 8.97 14.60 7.58
C ALA A 66 9.83 13.37 7.91
N VAL A 67 11.14 13.53 7.76
CA VAL A 67 12.13 12.48 8.09
C VAL A 67 13.17 13.10 8.99
N GLN A 68 13.30 12.59 10.22
CA GLN A 68 14.26 13.12 11.20
C GLN A 68 14.73 12.01 12.14
N GLY A 69 16.05 11.82 12.26
CA GLY A 69 16.65 11.01 13.32
C GLY A 69 16.14 9.56 13.43
N GLY A 70 15.90 8.88 12.31
CA GLY A 70 15.36 7.51 12.31
C GLY A 70 13.84 7.44 12.53
N LEU A 71 13.14 8.57 12.41
CA LEU A 71 11.68 8.66 12.37
C LEU A 71 11.26 9.18 10.99
N TYR A 72 10.35 8.46 10.35
CA TYR A 72 9.63 8.87 9.16
C TYR A 72 8.17 9.09 9.56
N THR A 73 7.60 10.22 9.18
CA THR A 73 6.17 10.50 9.35
C THR A 73 5.59 11.04 8.08
N ILE A 74 4.41 10.54 7.72
CA ILE A 74 3.57 11.10 6.67
C ILE A 74 2.22 11.46 7.23
N GLU A 75 1.80 12.69 6.99
CA GLU A 75 0.53 13.25 7.45
C GLU A 75 -0.33 13.62 6.26
N PHE A 76 -1.58 13.17 6.27
CA PHE A 76 -2.56 13.41 5.22
C PHE A 76 -3.47 14.56 5.67
N ALA A 77 -3.02 15.79 5.46
CA ALA A 77 -3.78 16.99 5.85
C ALA A 77 -5.18 16.94 5.24
N GLY A 78 -6.21 17.30 6.01
CA GLY A 78 -7.62 17.18 5.59
C GLY A 78 -8.28 15.83 5.92
N THR A 79 -7.51 14.82 6.35
CA THR A 79 -8.07 13.54 6.82
C THR A 79 -7.84 13.25 8.30
N GLY A 80 -6.89 13.92 8.95
CA GLY A 80 -6.49 13.60 10.32
C GLY A 80 -5.67 12.31 10.44
N MET A 81 -5.38 11.62 9.33
CA MET A 81 -4.57 10.40 9.31
C MET A 81 -3.07 10.72 9.25
N ARG A 82 -2.29 10.01 10.06
CA ARG A 82 -0.83 10.04 10.03
C ARG A 82 -0.28 8.63 10.15
N ILE A 83 0.71 8.30 9.33
CA ILE A 83 1.49 7.05 9.42
C ILE A 83 2.89 7.41 9.86
N ALA A 84 3.45 6.63 10.80
CA ALA A 84 4.82 6.79 11.26
C ALA A 84 5.60 5.47 11.14
N ALA A 85 6.88 5.58 10.81
CA ALA A 85 7.83 4.49 10.87
C ALA A 85 9.03 4.95 11.70
N ARG A 86 9.50 4.13 12.64
CA ARG A 86 10.68 4.46 13.46
C ARG A 86 11.70 3.34 13.47
N LYS A 87 12.97 3.70 13.65
CA LYS A 87 14.04 2.79 14.02
C LYS A 87 13.93 2.47 15.51
N ASN A 88 13.76 1.20 15.85
CA ASN A 88 13.77 0.72 17.23
C ASN A 88 15.20 0.44 17.73
N ASP A 89 15.33 0.11 19.02
CA ASP A 89 16.62 -0.13 19.68
C ASP A 89 17.42 -1.29 19.06
N LYS A 90 16.72 -2.23 18.40
CA LYS A 90 17.34 -3.35 17.68
C LYS A 90 17.77 -3.00 16.26
N GLY A 91 17.60 -1.74 15.84
CA GLY A 91 17.87 -1.27 14.48
C GLY A 91 16.82 -1.71 13.44
N ASN A 92 15.67 -2.24 13.89
CA ASN A 92 14.58 -2.64 13.02
C ASN A 92 13.53 -1.52 12.89
N THR A 93 12.64 -1.66 11.92
CA THR A 93 11.54 -0.73 11.68
C THR A 93 10.28 -1.15 12.46
N ASP A 94 9.70 -0.22 13.20
CA ASP A 94 8.33 -0.31 13.72
C ASP A 94 7.42 0.65 12.95
N LEU A 95 6.15 0.29 12.75
CA LEU A 95 5.13 1.11 12.11
C LEU A 95 4.03 1.49 13.11
N SER A 96 3.45 2.68 12.98
CA SER A 96 2.24 3.06 13.73
C SER A 96 1.37 3.99 12.89
N TYR A 97 0.11 4.14 13.29
CA TYR A 97 -0.76 5.16 12.74
C TYR A 97 -1.41 5.99 13.85
N ARG A 98 -1.83 7.18 13.48
CA ARG A 98 -2.61 8.09 14.31
C ARG A 98 -3.76 8.65 13.48
N TYR A 99 -4.92 8.79 14.11
CA TYR A 99 -6.11 9.36 13.53
C TYR A 99 -6.72 10.41 14.46
N GLU A 100 -6.89 11.62 13.95
CA GLU A 100 -7.59 12.72 14.62
C GLU A 100 -9.05 12.78 14.16
N HIS A 101 -9.97 12.71 15.11
CA HIS A 101 -11.41 12.64 14.81
C HIS A 101 -11.94 14.00 14.33
N GLY A 102 -12.92 13.96 13.44
CA GLY A 102 -13.66 15.17 13.02
C GLY A 102 -12.94 16.05 12.01
N VAL A 103 -11.75 15.64 11.52
CA VAL A 103 -11.00 16.39 10.49
C VAL A 103 -11.62 16.22 9.10
N ALA A 104 -12.01 14.99 8.72
CA ALA A 104 -12.70 14.71 7.46
C ALA A 104 -14.19 14.41 7.68
N ALA A 105 -15.05 15.07 6.92
CA ALA A 105 -16.48 14.74 6.88
C ALA A 105 -16.68 13.34 6.27
N GLY A 106 -17.39 12.46 6.99
CA GLY A 106 -17.71 11.10 6.53
C GLY A 106 -16.68 10.02 6.85
N LEU A 107 -15.51 10.40 7.38
CA LEU A 107 -14.51 9.48 7.90
C LEU A 107 -14.71 9.33 9.42
N ASP A 108 -15.34 8.22 9.83
CA ASP A 108 -15.45 7.86 11.23
C ASP A 108 -14.21 7.05 11.68
N PRO A 109 -14.03 6.82 13.00
CA PRO A 109 -12.87 6.12 13.52
C PRO A 109 -12.78 4.67 13.06
N GLU A 110 -13.93 4.00 12.89
CA GLU A 110 -14.01 2.62 12.44
C GLU A 110 -13.55 2.48 10.98
N LYS A 111 -13.96 3.39 10.11
CA LYS A 111 -13.52 3.49 8.71
C LYS A 111 -12.03 3.82 8.62
N ALA A 112 -11.55 4.77 9.42
CA ALA A 112 -10.13 5.10 9.48
C ALA A 112 -9.29 3.91 9.94
N GLU A 113 -9.72 3.20 10.98
CA GLU A 113 -9.08 1.97 11.44
C GLU A 113 -9.10 0.89 10.36
N SER A 114 -10.23 0.68 9.71
CA SER A 114 -10.37 -0.28 8.61
C SER A 114 -9.41 0.03 7.46
N ALA A 115 -9.31 1.30 7.05
CA ALA A 115 -8.35 1.73 6.04
C ALA A 115 -6.90 1.43 6.47
N MET A 116 -6.54 1.72 7.73
CA MET A 116 -5.20 1.46 8.27
C MET A 116 -4.87 -0.04 8.36
N ARG A 117 -5.85 -0.89 8.66
CA ARG A 117 -5.70 -2.35 8.68
C ARG A 117 -5.24 -2.93 7.34
N PHE A 118 -5.61 -2.32 6.21
CA PHE A 118 -5.15 -2.74 4.88
C PHE A 118 -3.90 -1.98 4.42
N TRP A 119 -3.78 -0.72 4.81
CA TRP A 119 -2.70 0.14 4.36
C TRP A 119 -1.35 -0.22 5.00
N LEU A 120 -1.30 -0.44 6.32
CA LEU A 120 -0.05 -0.75 7.01
C LEU A 120 0.60 -2.07 6.54
N PRO A 121 -0.14 -3.19 6.37
CA PRO A 121 0.43 -4.40 5.78
C PRO A 121 0.94 -4.19 4.34
N SER A 122 0.23 -3.39 3.53
CA SER A 122 0.65 -3.08 2.16
C SER A 122 1.96 -2.29 2.15
N LEU A 123 2.11 -1.32 3.06
CA LEU A 123 3.36 -0.58 3.26
C LEU A 123 4.49 -1.48 3.76
N ARG A 124 4.21 -2.36 4.73
CA ARG A 124 5.18 -3.34 5.22
C ARG A 124 5.68 -4.25 4.09
N GLU A 125 4.77 -4.74 3.26
CA GLU A 125 5.11 -5.63 2.16
C GLU A 125 5.91 -4.91 1.06
N TYR A 126 5.52 -3.68 0.73
CA TYR A 126 6.33 -2.81 -0.14
C TYR A 126 7.74 -2.65 0.42
N TYR A 127 7.88 -2.30 1.70
CA TYR A 127 9.18 -2.16 2.35
C TYR A 127 10.00 -3.47 2.39
N ARG A 128 9.34 -4.62 2.60
CA ARG A 128 9.96 -5.95 2.55
C ARG A 128 10.62 -6.24 1.19
N LEU A 129 10.00 -5.82 0.09
CA LEU A 129 10.56 -5.98 -1.25
C LEU A 129 11.83 -5.13 -1.46
N PHE A 130 11.94 -3.99 -0.78
CA PHE A 130 13.11 -3.11 -0.85
C PHE A 130 14.25 -3.52 0.08
N THR A 131 13.95 -4.23 1.17
CA THR A 131 14.97 -4.73 2.12
C THR A 131 15.62 -6.04 1.67
N SER A 132 14.92 -6.88 0.91
CA SER A 132 15.48 -8.15 0.41
C SER A 132 16.14 -7.98 -0.96
N ASP A 133 17.44 -8.28 -1.07
CA ASP A 133 18.28 -8.00 -2.25
C ASP A 133 18.33 -9.16 -3.27
N SER A 134 17.16 -9.74 -3.59
CA SER A 134 17.05 -10.78 -4.63
C SER A 134 16.80 -10.16 -6.01
N THR A 135 17.34 -10.77 -7.07
CA THR A 135 17.06 -10.40 -8.47
C THR A 135 15.56 -10.45 -8.79
N ARG A 136 14.84 -11.42 -8.24
CA ARG A 136 13.38 -11.50 -8.26
C ARG A 136 12.74 -10.25 -7.65
N ASN A 137 13.27 -9.74 -6.54
CA ASN A 137 12.73 -8.54 -5.90
C ASN A 137 13.02 -7.28 -6.70
N ARG A 138 14.14 -7.20 -7.44
CA ARG A 138 14.38 -6.09 -8.38
C ARG A 138 13.32 -6.05 -9.48
N PHE A 139 12.98 -7.21 -10.06
CA PHE A 139 11.88 -7.32 -11.02
C PHE A 139 10.55 -6.89 -10.39
N TRP A 140 10.23 -7.39 -9.19
CA TRP A 140 9.00 -7.01 -8.48
C TRP A 140 8.94 -5.53 -8.11
N ARG A 141 10.06 -4.89 -7.75
CA ARG A 141 10.15 -3.44 -7.54
C ARG A 141 9.83 -2.67 -8.81
N LEU A 142 10.36 -3.10 -9.96
CA LEU A 142 10.05 -2.49 -11.25
C LEU A 142 8.58 -2.69 -11.63
N PHE A 143 8.04 -3.89 -11.44
CA PHE A 143 6.63 -4.19 -11.69
C PHE A 143 5.71 -3.37 -10.78
N MET A 144 6.00 -3.29 -9.48
CA MET A 144 5.27 -2.48 -8.51
C MET A 144 5.28 -1.00 -8.89
N ASN A 145 6.46 -0.43 -9.12
CA ASN A 145 6.59 1.00 -9.41
C ASN A 145 5.97 1.39 -10.76
N LYS A 146 6.07 0.52 -11.78
CA LYS A 146 5.67 0.84 -13.15
C LYS A 146 4.24 0.43 -13.48
N VAL A 147 3.76 -0.68 -12.91
CA VAL A 147 2.45 -1.28 -13.23
C VAL A 147 1.49 -1.11 -12.05
N MET A 148 1.83 -1.65 -10.87
CA MET A 148 0.87 -1.68 -9.75
C MET A 148 0.54 -0.26 -9.25
N LEU A 149 1.54 0.57 -8.98
CA LEU A 149 1.32 1.93 -8.46
C LEU A 149 0.67 2.86 -9.48
N LYS A 150 0.76 2.58 -10.79
CA LYS A 150 0.05 3.35 -11.82
C LYS A 150 -1.40 2.92 -12.02
N MET A 151 -1.76 1.72 -11.58
CA MET A 151 -3.10 1.18 -11.77
C MET A 151 -4.04 1.58 -10.63
N ASN A 152 -5.22 2.05 -11.03
CA ASN A 152 -6.39 2.27 -10.18
C ASN A 152 -6.81 0.93 -9.51
N PRO A 153 -7.29 0.90 -8.25
CA PRO A 153 -7.84 -0.30 -7.61
C PRO A 153 -8.71 -1.21 -8.50
N THR A 154 -9.58 -0.63 -9.33
CA THR A 154 -10.40 -1.37 -10.30
C THR A 154 -9.56 -2.06 -11.37
N GLN A 155 -8.54 -1.37 -11.91
CA GLN A 155 -7.61 -1.93 -12.88
C GLN A 155 -6.73 -3.03 -12.27
N ARG A 156 -6.33 -2.90 -10.99
CA ARG A 156 -5.58 -3.95 -10.27
C ARG A 156 -6.41 -5.23 -10.13
N ARG A 157 -7.71 -5.11 -9.83
CA ARG A 157 -8.63 -6.26 -9.78
C ARG A 157 -8.74 -6.92 -11.14
N ILE A 158 -9.01 -6.15 -12.20
CA ILE A 158 -9.14 -6.68 -13.57
C ILE A 158 -7.85 -7.35 -14.04
N CYS A 159 -6.69 -6.73 -13.79
CA CYS A 159 -5.39 -7.29 -14.12
C CYS A 159 -5.14 -8.62 -13.40
N SER A 160 -5.48 -8.73 -12.12
CA SER A 160 -5.36 -9.99 -11.39
C SER A 160 -6.29 -11.08 -11.94
N PHE A 161 -7.50 -10.73 -12.39
CA PHE A 161 -8.40 -11.68 -13.04
C PHE A 161 -7.86 -12.14 -14.40
N MET A 162 -7.41 -11.21 -15.24
CA MET A 162 -6.80 -11.54 -16.53
C MET A 162 -5.57 -12.43 -16.38
N PHE A 163 -4.69 -12.12 -15.43
CA PHE A 163 -3.50 -12.94 -15.16
C PHE A 163 -3.84 -14.36 -14.72
N LYS A 164 -4.85 -14.53 -13.85
CA LYS A 164 -5.35 -15.86 -13.45
C LYS A 164 -5.90 -16.64 -14.65
N LEU A 165 -6.63 -15.97 -15.55
CA LEU A 165 -7.15 -16.59 -16.77
C LEU A 165 -6.01 -17.00 -17.71
N THR A 166 -5.01 -16.14 -17.94
CA THR A 166 -3.85 -16.47 -18.77
C THR A 166 -3.03 -17.63 -18.20
N LEU A 167 -2.87 -17.72 -16.87
CA LEU A 167 -2.23 -18.87 -16.23
C LEU A 167 -3.04 -20.16 -16.42
N LEU A 168 -4.36 -20.09 -16.28
CA LEU A 168 -5.24 -21.22 -16.53
C LEU A 168 -5.16 -21.68 -17.99
N GLU A 169 -5.13 -20.74 -18.94
CA GLU A 169 -4.99 -21.01 -20.36
C GLU A 169 -3.65 -21.69 -20.67
N MET A 170 -2.53 -21.16 -20.14
CA MET A 170 -1.22 -21.80 -20.30
C MET A 170 -1.19 -23.21 -19.71
N LEU A 171 -1.80 -23.43 -18.54
CA LEU A 171 -1.91 -24.76 -17.94
C LEU A 171 -2.68 -25.72 -18.86
N LEU A 172 -3.77 -25.26 -19.46
CA LEU A 172 -4.60 -26.05 -20.36
C LEU A 172 -3.84 -26.43 -21.64
N ILE A 173 -3.07 -25.48 -22.21
CA ILE A 173 -2.16 -25.74 -23.34
C ILE A 173 -1.11 -26.79 -22.97
N VAL A 174 -0.51 -26.71 -21.78
CA VAL A 174 0.47 -27.71 -21.32
C VAL A 174 -0.16 -29.09 -21.18
N ILE A 175 -1.36 -29.19 -20.59
CA ILE A 175 -2.08 -30.46 -20.44
C ILE A 175 -2.41 -31.06 -21.82
N LEU A 176 -2.90 -30.25 -22.76
CA LEU A 176 -3.19 -30.70 -24.12
C LEU A 176 -1.93 -31.13 -24.86
N GLY A 177 -0.83 -30.39 -24.72
CA GLY A 177 0.45 -30.73 -25.33
C GLY A 177 1.02 -32.05 -24.80
N VAL A 178 0.99 -32.26 -23.49
CA VAL A 178 1.42 -33.51 -22.86
C VAL A 178 0.49 -34.66 -23.25
N GLY A 179 -0.82 -34.46 -23.21
CA GLY A 179 -1.81 -35.47 -23.62
C GLY A 179 -1.65 -35.89 -25.08
N PHE A 180 -1.41 -34.93 -25.98
CA PHE A 180 -1.14 -35.20 -27.39
C PHE A 180 0.17 -35.97 -27.58
N TRP A 181 1.24 -35.60 -26.85
CA TRP A 181 2.53 -36.30 -26.93
C TRP A 181 2.41 -37.77 -26.47
N PHE A 182 1.67 -38.03 -25.39
CA PHE A 182 1.39 -39.41 -24.96
C PHE A 182 0.54 -40.16 -25.99
N TYR A 183 -0.51 -39.56 -26.54
CA TYR A 183 -1.32 -40.18 -27.58
C TYR A 183 -0.50 -40.52 -28.83
N ALA A 184 0.38 -39.61 -29.26
CA ALA A 184 1.21 -39.80 -30.45
C ALA A 184 2.34 -40.82 -30.28
N ASN A 185 2.84 -41.05 -29.06
CA ASN A 185 3.92 -42.03 -28.78
C ASN A 185 3.41 -43.37 -28.22
N ALA A 186 2.13 -43.47 -27.86
CA ALA A 186 1.51 -44.71 -27.36
C ALA A 186 0.71 -45.49 -28.42
N GLY A 187 0.60 -44.95 -29.65
CA GLY A 187 0.10 -45.65 -30.83
C GLY A 187 1.23 -46.07 -31.76
#